data_AF-A0A258H5D5-F1
#
_entry.id   AF-A0A258H5D5-F1
#
_cell.length_a   1.000
_cell.length_b   1.000
_cell.length_c   1.000
_cell.angle_alpha   90.00
_cell.angle_beta   90.00
_cell.angle_gamma   90.00
#
_symmetry.space_group_name_H-M   'P 1'
#
loop_
_entity.id
_entity.type
_entity.pdbx_description
1 polymer ?
#
loop_
_entity_poly.entity_id
_entity_poly.type
_entity_poly.pdbx_seq_one_letter_code
_entity_poly.pdbx_strand_id
1 'polypeptide(L)'
;MPVQMVLNALSKSDAALRLAVPKMEMPEAPRQGQQAAPTLQAATTVHVLLAAATALETPKDKRRREARPAARGLEILEQLHAAQVKGLPDAAALDALSQWAALFEMPDDPELADIARDIELRVRVELAKHDRTV
;
A
#
# COMPACT_ATOMS: atom_id res chain seq x y z
N MET A 1 -0.68 -46.19 0.96
CA MET A 1 -0.16 -46.12 -0.43
C MET A 1 -1.35 -46.08 -1.37
N PRO A 2 -1.45 -45.20 -2.39
CA PRO A 2 -0.51 -44.17 -2.87
C PRO A 2 -1.14 -42.77 -3.18
N VAL A 3 -0.32 -41.72 -3.04
CA VAL A 3 -0.63 -40.29 -3.32
C VAL A 3 -0.20 -39.92 -4.77
N GLN A 4 -0.44 -40.80 -5.74
CA GLN A 4 0.25 -40.71 -7.04
C GLN A 4 -0.67 -40.51 -8.25
N MET A 5 -1.76 -39.73 -8.13
CA MET A 5 -2.72 -39.60 -9.24
C MET A 5 -3.09 -38.18 -9.71
N VAL A 6 -2.34 -37.13 -9.36
CA VAL A 6 -2.67 -35.75 -9.83
C VAL A 6 -1.55 -35.05 -10.61
N LEU A 7 -0.39 -35.70 -10.82
CA LEU A 7 0.78 -35.03 -11.43
C LEU A 7 0.92 -35.14 -12.97
N ASN A 8 -0.11 -35.59 -13.71
CA ASN A 8 0.05 -35.87 -15.15
C ASN A 8 -0.86 -35.08 -16.12
N ALA A 9 -1.42 -33.95 -15.69
CA ALA A 9 -2.37 -33.17 -16.52
C ALA A 9 -1.79 -31.91 -17.18
N LEU A 10 -0.47 -31.74 -17.28
CA LEU A 10 0.13 -30.60 -18.00
C LEU A 10 1.39 -31.02 -18.75
N SER A 11 1.23 -31.87 -19.76
CA SER A 11 2.24 -32.04 -20.80
C SER A 11 1.56 -32.45 -22.08
N LYS A 12 1.68 -31.59 -23.10
CA LYS A 12 1.26 -31.75 -24.52
C LYS A 12 0.15 -30.80 -24.97
N SER A 13 0.42 -29.51 -24.91
CA SER A 13 -0.16 -28.52 -25.84
C SER A 13 0.83 -27.37 -25.97
N ASP A 14 1.64 -27.38 -27.04
CA ASP A 14 2.08 -26.17 -27.79
C ASP A 14 3.13 -26.46 -28.88
N ALA A 15 3.31 -27.72 -29.28
CA ALA A 15 4.08 -28.06 -30.47
C ALA A 15 3.20 -28.00 -31.73
N ALA A 16 2.59 -26.85 -32.05
CA ALA A 16 1.82 -26.71 -33.30
C ALA A 16 1.59 -25.27 -33.80
N LEU A 17 2.35 -24.26 -33.37
CA LEU A 17 2.30 -22.92 -34.00
C LEU A 17 3.56 -22.60 -34.80
N ARG A 18 3.83 -23.39 -35.85
CA ARG A 18 4.74 -22.99 -36.93
C ARG A 18 3.97 -22.16 -37.95
N LEU A 19 3.79 -20.88 -37.65
CA LEU A 19 3.27 -19.89 -38.57
C LEU A 19 4.33 -19.57 -39.64
N ALA A 20 3.88 -19.61 -40.89
CA ALA A 20 4.63 -19.27 -42.08
C ALA A 20 5.16 -17.82 -42.01
N VAL A 21 6.41 -17.61 -42.43
CA VAL A 21 7.02 -16.30 -42.59
C VAL A 21 6.67 -15.77 -43.99
N PRO A 22 5.88 -14.69 -44.14
CA PRO A 22 5.84 -13.98 -45.40
C PRO A 22 7.09 -13.08 -45.52
N LYS A 23 7.63 -13.07 -46.73
CA LYS A 23 8.79 -12.29 -47.18
C LYS A 23 8.55 -10.80 -46.96
N MET A 24 9.43 -10.15 -46.19
CA MET A 24 9.39 -8.71 -45.90
C MET A 24 10.06 -7.94 -47.05
N GLU A 25 9.29 -7.14 -47.78
CA GLU A 25 9.80 -6.05 -48.62
C GLU A 25 9.76 -4.75 -47.81
N MET A 26 10.89 -4.05 -47.73
CA MET A 26 10.98 -2.72 -47.13
C MET A 26 10.47 -1.66 -48.11
N PRO A 27 9.77 -0.64 -47.58
CA PRO A 27 10.13 0.72 -47.95
C PRO A 27 10.27 1.66 -46.74
N GLU A 28 11.37 2.41 -46.78
CA GLU A 28 11.64 3.79 -46.34
C GLU A 28 10.95 4.39 -45.09
N ALA A 29 11.78 4.92 -44.19
CA ALA A 29 11.37 5.78 -43.07
C ALA A 29 10.90 7.16 -43.55
N PRO A 30 9.94 7.81 -42.87
CA PRO A 30 10.38 8.89 -41.97
C PRO A 30 9.53 9.12 -40.70
N ARG A 31 10.28 9.43 -39.63
CA ARG A 31 10.05 10.50 -38.62
C ARG A 31 8.90 10.40 -37.59
N GLN A 32 9.26 10.97 -36.43
CA GLN A 32 8.43 11.61 -35.40
C GLN A 32 7.88 10.76 -34.24
N GLY A 33 8.68 10.76 -33.17
CA GLY A 33 8.30 11.15 -31.80
C GLY A 33 6.90 10.75 -31.33
N GLN A 34 6.83 9.68 -30.56
CA GLN A 34 5.76 9.44 -29.60
C GLN A 34 6.39 9.06 -28.27
N GLN A 35 6.30 9.98 -27.31
CA GLN A 35 6.52 9.69 -25.90
C GLN A 35 5.53 8.58 -25.52
N ALA A 36 6.05 7.38 -25.31
CA ALA A 36 5.26 6.25 -24.85
C ALA A 36 4.76 6.56 -23.44
N ALA A 37 3.46 6.76 -23.32
CA ALA A 37 2.80 6.91 -22.03
C ALA A 37 2.96 5.58 -21.24
N PRO A 38 3.43 5.60 -19.98
CA PRO A 38 3.62 4.38 -19.20
C PRO A 38 2.28 3.95 -18.59
N THR A 39 1.28 3.57 -19.39
CA THR A 39 -0.11 3.79 -18.93
C THR A 39 -0.96 2.60 -18.52
N LEU A 40 -0.59 1.34 -18.74
CA LEU A 40 -1.45 0.22 -18.27
C LEU A 40 -0.65 -0.99 -17.75
N GLN A 41 0.37 -1.42 -18.48
CA GLN A 41 1.18 -2.60 -18.10
C GLN A 41 1.94 -2.42 -16.78
N ALA A 42 2.43 -1.21 -16.49
CA ALA A 42 3.14 -0.92 -15.24
C ALA A 42 2.19 -0.98 -14.03
N ALA A 43 0.99 -0.41 -14.14
CA ALA A 43 -0.02 -0.43 -13.08
C ALA A 43 -0.50 -1.86 -12.78
N THR A 44 -0.75 -2.67 -13.80
CA THR A 44 -1.11 -4.08 -13.64
C THR A 44 0.02 -4.87 -12.95
N THR A 45 1.28 -4.62 -13.31
CA THR A 45 2.42 -5.30 -12.68
C THR A 45 2.51 -4.97 -11.18
N VAL A 46 2.31 -3.72 -10.77
CA VAL A 46 2.31 -3.34 -9.34
C VAL A 46 1.20 -4.03 -8.57
N HIS A 47 -0.01 -4.11 -9.13
CA HIS A 47 -1.13 -4.81 -8.48
C HIS A 47 -0.88 -6.30 -8.34
N VAL A 48 -0.29 -6.94 -9.36
CA VAL A 48 0.09 -8.37 -9.31
C VAL A 48 1.17 -8.61 -8.25
N LEU A 49 2.17 -7.73 -8.15
CA LEU A 49 3.22 -7.82 -7.12
C LEU A 49 2.66 -7.61 -5.71
N LEU A 50 1.75 -6.64 -5.53
CA LEU A 50 1.08 -6.41 -4.26
C LEU A 50 0.22 -7.62 -3.86
N ALA A 51 -0.58 -8.15 -4.79
CA ALA A 51 -1.41 -9.33 -4.56
C ALA A 51 -0.57 -10.56 -4.18
N ALA A 52 0.54 -10.80 -4.88
CA ALA A 52 1.47 -11.88 -4.56
C ALA A 52 2.12 -11.70 -3.18
N ALA A 53 2.50 -10.47 -2.82
CA ALA A 53 3.04 -10.17 -1.50
C ALA A 53 1.99 -10.40 -0.38
N THR A 54 0.73 -10.03 -0.61
CA THR A 54 -0.36 -10.28 0.35
C THR A 54 -0.71 -11.76 0.47
N ALA A 55 -0.55 -12.55 -0.60
CA ALA A 55 -0.83 -13.99 -0.58
C ALA A 55 0.16 -14.80 0.28
N LEU A 56 1.36 -14.27 0.51
CA LEU A 56 2.40 -14.88 1.35
C LEU A 56 2.42 -14.33 2.77
N GLU A 57 1.54 -13.39 3.09
CA GLU A 57 1.55 -12.70 4.36
C GLU A 57 0.98 -13.58 5.49
N THR A 58 1.71 -13.67 6.61
CA THR A 58 1.19 -14.35 7.79
C THR A 58 0.18 -13.45 8.54
N PRO A 59 -0.76 -14.01 9.32
CA PRO A 59 -1.67 -13.19 10.15
C PRO A 59 -0.94 -12.21 11.07
N LYS A 60 0.25 -12.59 11.56
CA LYS A 60 1.11 -11.71 12.38
C LYS A 60 1.67 -10.53 11.59
N ASP A 61 2.04 -10.75 10.33
CA ASP A 61 2.55 -9.69 9.46
C ASP A 61 1.42 -8.71 9.09
N LYS A 62 0.22 -9.24 8.79
CA LYS A 62 -1.00 -8.44 8.57
C LYS A 62 -1.28 -7.55 9.77
N ARG A 63 -1.37 -8.14 10.96
CA ARG A 63 -1.61 -7.40 12.21
C ARG A 63 -0.54 -6.34 12.46
N ARG A 64 0.74 -6.66 12.22
CA ARG A 64 1.84 -5.68 12.36
C ARG A 64 1.71 -4.54 11.36
N ARG A 65 1.31 -4.79 10.11
CA ARG A 65 1.09 -3.74 9.12
C ARG A 65 -0.07 -2.83 9.53
N GLU A 66 -1.18 -3.42 9.95
CA GLU A 66 -2.39 -2.70 10.37
C GLU A 66 -2.16 -1.82 11.61
N ALA A 67 -1.23 -2.19 12.48
CA ALA A 67 -0.88 -1.37 13.65
C ALA A 67 -0.04 -0.12 13.30
N ARG A 68 0.63 -0.08 12.12
CA ARG A 68 1.57 1.01 11.79
C ARG A 68 0.94 2.40 11.73
N PRO A 69 -0.24 2.61 11.13
CA PRO A 69 -0.85 3.94 11.10
C PRO A 69 -1.15 4.46 12.51
N ALA A 70 -1.71 3.61 13.39
CA ALA A 70 -1.98 3.98 14.77
C ALA A 70 -0.70 4.28 15.56
N ALA A 71 0.34 3.45 15.41
CA ALA A 71 1.65 3.68 16.02
C ALA A 71 2.26 5.03 15.59
N ARG A 72 2.15 5.39 14.31
CA ARG A 72 2.61 6.70 13.82
C ARG A 72 1.85 7.85 14.46
N GLY A 73 0.53 7.74 14.64
CA GLY A 73 -0.27 8.75 15.35
C GLY A 73 0.22 8.95 16.78
N LEU A 74 0.51 7.84 17.48
CA LEU A 74 1.06 7.86 18.83
C LEU A 74 2.45 8.51 18.90
N GLU A 75 3.35 8.20 17.96
CA GLU A 75 4.69 8.81 17.90
C GLU A 75 4.61 10.35 17.76
N ILE A 76 3.70 10.86 16.94
CA ILE A 76 3.51 12.31 16.77
C ILE A 76 2.93 12.94 18.05
N LEU A 77 2.00 12.24 18.73
CA LEU A 77 1.48 12.68 20.03
C LEU A 77 2.59 12.80 21.08
N GLU A 78 3.50 11.83 21.14
CA GLU A 78 4.65 11.85 22.06
C GLU A 78 5.60 13.01 21.74
N GLN A 79 5.86 13.29 20.45
CA GLN A 79 6.63 14.46 20.04
C GLN A 79 5.97 15.77 20.48
N LEU A 80 4.66 15.91 20.25
CA LEU A 80 3.90 17.09 20.66
C LEU A 80 3.94 17.26 22.18
N HIS A 81 3.75 16.17 22.94
CA HIS A 81 3.82 16.19 24.39
C HIS A 81 5.20 16.64 24.89
N ALA A 82 6.28 16.09 24.33
CA ALA A 82 7.65 16.48 24.69
C ALA A 82 7.94 17.97 24.40
N ALA A 83 7.34 18.54 23.35
CA ALA A 83 7.44 19.96 23.04
C ALA A 83 6.63 20.82 24.03
N GLN A 84 5.40 20.41 24.35
CA GLN A 84 4.54 21.08 25.34
C GLN A 84 5.18 21.12 26.74
N VAL A 85 5.87 20.06 27.17
CA VAL A 85 6.61 20.03 28.44
C VAL A 85 7.72 21.10 28.48
N LYS A 86 8.28 21.47 27.32
CA LYS A 86 9.26 22.56 27.20
C LYS A 86 8.61 23.95 27.09
N GLY A 87 7.28 24.02 27.07
CA GLY A 87 6.51 25.26 26.97
C GLY A 87 6.36 25.80 25.53
N LEU A 88 6.77 25.05 24.51
CA LEU A 88 6.60 25.45 23.11
C LEU A 88 5.72 24.41 22.38
N PRO A 89 4.48 24.74 21.98
CA PRO A 89 3.69 23.85 21.13
C PRO A 89 4.35 23.72 19.76
N ASP A 90 4.58 22.49 19.31
CA ASP A 90 5.20 22.19 18.01
C ASP A 90 4.15 22.25 16.90
N ALA A 91 4.14 23.35 16.14
CA ALA A 91 3.23 23.55 15.02
C ALA A 91 3.35 22.47 13.95
N ALA A 92 4.57 21.95 13.70
CA ALA A 92 4.78 20.91 12.70
C ALA A 92 4.16 19.58 13.16
N ALA A 93 4.22 19.26 14.46
CA ALA A 93 3.55 18.09 15.02
C ALA A 93 2.02 18.24 14.93
N LEU A 94 1.46 19.43 15.18
CA LEU A 94 0.02 19.69 15.04
C LEU A 94 -0.45 19.56 13.58
N ASP A 95 0.34 20.03 12.61
CA ASP A 95 0.04 19.85 11.19
C ASP A 95 0.09 18.36 10.79
N ALA A 96 1.09 17.62 11.29
CA ALA A 96 1.21 16.19 11.06
C ALA A 96 0.04 15.40 11.67
N LEU A 97 -0.42 15.76 12.87
CA LEU A 97 -1.61 15.17 13.49
C LEU A 97 -2.89 15.47 12.71
N SER A 98 -3.04 16.70 12.20
CA SER A 98 -4.19 17.07 11.37
C SER A 98 -4.22 16.23 10.08
N GLN A 99 -3.07 16.07 9.42
CA GLN A 99 -2.95 15.24 8.23
C GLN A 99 -3.17 13.75 8.53
N TRP A 100 -2.63 13.26 9.64
CA TRP A 100 -2.83 11.88 10.08
C TRP A 100 -4.32 11.62 10.31
N ALA A 101 -5.03 12.48 11.05
CA ALA A 101 -6.43 12.30 11.36
C ALA A 101 -7.33 12.33 10.10
N ALA A 102 -7.00 13.17 9.13
CA ALA A 102 -7.74 13.24 7.86
C ALA A 102 -7.59 11.98 6.98
N LEU A 103 -6.51 11.21 7.17
CA LEU A 103 -6.18 10.04 6.36
C LEU A 103 -6.28 8.72 7.15
N PHE A 104 -6.61 8.79 8.44
CA PHE A 104 -6.59 7.62 9.31
C PHE A 104 -7.78 6.71 9.01
N GLU A 105 -7.48 5.43 8.78
CA GLU A 105 -8.48 4.38 8.61
C GLU A 105 -8.39 3.39 9.77
N MET A 106 -9.55 2.96 10.26
CA MET A 106 -9.64 2.02 11.36
C MET A 106 -9.15 0.63 10.91
N PRO A 107 -8.27 -0.04 11.69
CA PRO A 107 -7.87 -1.43 11.42
C PRO A 107 -9.07 -2.40 11.39
N ASP A 108 -8.96 -3.47 10.62
CA ASP A 108 -9.96 -4.55 10.59
C ASP A 108 -9.93 -5.43 11.85
N ASP A 109 -8.74 -5.63 12.44
CA ASP A 109 -8.56 -6.40 13.67
C ASP A 109 -9.25 -5.69 14.85
N PRO A 110 -10.23 -6.32 15.53
CA PRO A 110 -11.03 -5.63 16.54
C PRO A 110 -10.22 -5.12 17.74
N GLU A 111 -9.22 -5.89 18.20
CA GLU A 111 -8.38 -5.48 19.33
C GLU A 111 -7.53 -4.25 18.95
N LEU A 112 -6.98 -4.22 17.74
CA LEU A 112 -6.26 -3.05 17.23
C LEU A 112 -7.19 -1.86 16.97
N ALA A 113 -8.42 -2.09 16.50
CA ALA A 113 -9.41 -1.05 16.27
C ALA A 113 -9.78 -0.33 17.56
N ASP A 114 -9.91 -1.05 18.68
CA ASP A 114 -10.21 -0.44 19.97
C ASP A 114 -9.07 0.48 20.43
N ILE A 115 -7.81 0.02 20.33
CA ILE A 115 -6.63 0.83 20.66
C ILE A 115 -6.51 2.05 19.72
N ALA A 116 -6.73 1.84 18.43
CA ALA A 116 -6.71 2.89 17.41
C ALA A 116 -7.73 3.99 17.71
N ARG A 117 -8.92 3.63 18.20
CA ARG A 117 -9.98 4.58 18.58
C ARG A 117 -9.56 5.46 19.75
N ASP A 118 -8.87 4.91 20.74
CA ASP A 118 -8.35 5.68 21.88
C ASP A 118 -7.28 6.69 21.42
N ILE A 119 -6.40 6.28 20.52
CA ILE A 119 -5.38 7.16 19.92
C ILE A 119 -6.07 8.27 19.11
N GLU A 120 -7.02 7.92 18.24
CA GLU A 120 -7.77 8.88 17.43
C GLU A 120 -8.52 9.91 18.29
N LEU A 121 -9.18 9.46 19.37
CA LEU A 121 -9.82 10.35 20.34
C LEU A 121 -8.81 11.32 20.94
N ARG A 122 -7.64 10.83 21.36
CA ARG A 122 -6.60 11.70 21.93
C ARG A 122 -6.09 12.71 20.90
N VAL A 123 -5.87 12.31 19.65
CA VAL A 123 -5.47 13.22 18.57
C VAL A 123 -6.50 14.34 18.38
N ARG A 124 -7.80 13.99 18.26
CA ARG A 124 -8.86 14.99 18.11
C ARG A 124 -8.90 15.97 19.28
N VAL A 125 -8.73 15.48 20.51
CA VAL A 125 -8.69 16.33 21.71
C VAL A 125 -7.47 17.25 21.69
N GLU A 126 -6.27 16.77 21.33
CA GLU A 126 -5.08 17.63 21.23
C GLU A 126 -5.22 18.70 20.14
N LEU A 127 -5.79 18.35 18.99
CA LEU A 127 -6.06 19.32 17.93
C LEU A 127 -7.08 20.37 18.36
N ALA A 128 -8.15 19.96 19.05
CA ALA A 128 -9.18 20.86 19.55
C ALA A 128 -8.64 21.88 20.57
N LYS A 129 -7.66 21.51 21.40
CA LYS A 129 -6.98 22.45 22.33
C LYS A 129 -6.27 23.60 21.61
N HIS A 130 -5.99 23.45 20.31
CA HIS A 130 -5.30 24.43 19.48
C HIS A 130 -6.21 24.95 18.35
N ASP A 131 -7.53 24.87 18.53
CA ASP A 131 -8.55 25.34 17.59
C ASP A 131 -8.47 24.68 16.19
N ARG A 132 -7.98 23.43 16.12
CA ARG A 132 -7.92 22.62 14.89
C ARG A 132 -9.00 21.54 14.93
N THR A 133 -9.71 21.38 13.82
CA THR A 133 -10.76 20.35 13.65
C THR A 133 -10.49 19.51 12.40
N VAL A 134 -10.85 18.23 12.48
CA VAL A 134 -10.64 17.17 11.48
C VAL A 134 -11.79 16.19 11.52
#